data_AF-A0AAX3K4U3-F1
#
_entry.id   AF-A0AAX3K4U3-F1
#
_cell.length_a   1.000
_cell.length_b   1.000
_cell.length_c   1.000
_cell.angle_alpha   90.00
_cell.angle_beta   90.00
_cell.angle_gamma   90.00
#
_symmetry.space_group_name_H-M   'P 1'
#
loop_
_entity.id
_entity.type
_entity.pdbx_description
1 polymer ?
#
loop_
_entity_poly.entity_id
_entity_poly.type
_entity_poly.pdbx_seq_one_letter_code
_entity_poly.pdbx_strand_id
1 'polypeptide(L)'
;MFSLLVLLCSLIFNLSYIELSIILIMIVIVLVLEIINTIIENIMDFLCKDYNLNIKIIKDMSSGAVLVSAFISVIVGLLIFIPKILVIVGD
;
A
#
# COMPACT_ATOMS: atom_id res chain seq x y z
N MET A 1 5.74 2.86 8.15
CA MET A 1 7.01 2.18 8.50
C MET A 1 7.65 1.50 7.28
N PHE A 2 6.91 0.67 6.52
CA PHE A 2 7.39 0.08 5.25
C PHE A 2 7.84 1.11 4.19
N SER A 3 7.19 2.27 4.13
CA SER A 3 7.50 3.36 3.19
C SER A 3 8.94 3.89 3.35
N LEU A 4 9.46 3.93 4.58
CA LEU A 4 10.81 4.41 4.89
C LEU A 4 11.88 3.40 4.45
N LEU A 5 11.57 2.11 4.60
CA LEU A 5 12.44 1.01 4.20
C LEU A 5 12.60 0.96 2.68
N VAL A 6 11.52 1.22 1.94
CA VAL A 6 11.53 1.26 0.47
C VAL A 6 12.32 2.47 -0.05
N LEU A 7 12.25 3.61 0.62
CA LEU A 7 13.08 4.79 0.31
C LEU A 7 14.58 4.53 0.55
N LEU A 8 14.93 3.82 1.62
CA LEU A 8 16.31 3.41 1.90
C LEU A 8 16.82 2.38 0.87
N CYS A 9 16.02 1.35 0.55
CA CYS A 9 16.34 0.42 -0.53
C CYS A 9 16.47 1.13 -1.89
N SER A 10 15.68 2.17 -2.12
CA SER A 10 15.75 2.92 -3.37
C SER A 10 17.08 3.64 -3.59
N LEU A 11 17.74 4.08 -2.52
CA LEU A 11 19.03 4.75 -2.58
C LEU A 11 20.18 3.75 -2.82
N ILE A 12 20.01 2.50 -2.41
CA ILE A 12 21.03 1.44 -2.55
C ILE A 12 21.03 0.84 -3.97
N PHE A 13 19.88 0.79 -4.64
CA PHE A 13 19.70 0.06 -5.90
C PHE A 13 19.84 0.87 -7.21
N ASN A 14 20.27 2.14 -7.16
CA ASN A 14 20.38 3.01 -8.36
C ASN A 14 19.12 2.92 -9.26
N LEU A 15 17.94 3.14 -8.66
CA LEU A 15 16.69 3.15 -9.42
C LEU A 15 16.63 4.38 -10.33
N SER A 16 16.06 4.19 -11.51
CA SER A 16 15.74 5.28 -12.42
C SER A 16 14.66 6.17 -11.81
N TYR A 17 14.58 7.43 -12.25
CA TYR A 17 13.54 8.37 -11.82
C TYR A 17 12.12 7.83 -12.06
N ILE A 18 11.92 7.01 -13.09
CA ILE A 18 10.63 6.39 -13.41
C ILE A 18 10.28 5.32 -12.37
N GLU A 19 11.20 4.41 -12.06
CA GLU A 19 10.99 3.35 -11.07
C GLU A 19 10.73 3.93 -9.67
N LEU A 20 11.50 4.97 -9.27
CA LEU A 20 11.27 5.71 -8.03
C LEU A 20 9.87 6.32 -8.00
N SER A 21 9.44 6.95 -9.10
CA SER A 21 8.12 7.58 -9.20
C SER A 21 6.99 6.56 -9.05
N ILE A 22 7.12 5.39 -9.68
CA ILE A 22 6.13 4.30 -9.57
C ILE A 22 6.03 3.82 -8.12
N ILE A 23 7.17 3.61 -7.46
CA ILE A 23 7.22 3.19 -6.06
C ILE A 23 6.55 4.23 -5.15
N LEU A 24 6.87 5.51 -5.33
CA LEU A 24 6.27 6.60 -4.55
C LEU A 24 4.75 6.66 -4.75
N ILE A 25 4.28 6.51 -5.98
CA ILE A 25 2.84 6.48 -6.29
C ILE A 25 2.17 5.30 -5.57
N MET A 26 2.76 4.10 -5.59
CA MET A 26 2.21 2.94 -4.89
C MET A 26 2.11 3.17 -3.38
N ILE A 27 3.13 3.77 -2.77
CA ILE A 27 3.12 4.14 -1.35
C ILE A 27 1.98 5.11 -1.05
N VAL A 28 1.82 6.16 -1.86
CA VAL A 28 0.77 7.16 -1.67
C VAL A 28 -0.61 6.53 -1.82
N ILE A 29 -0.82 5.65 -2.79
CA ILE A 29 -2.12 4.97 -3.00
C ILE A 29 -2.51 4.16 -1.78
N VAL A 30 -1.60 3.33 -1.24
CA VAL A 30 -1.89 2.51 -0.05
C VAL A 30 -2.20 3.40 1.15
N LEU A 31 -1.45 4.49 1.35
CA LEU A 31 -1.69 5.43 2.45
C LEU A 31 -3.03 6.15 2.32
N VAL A 32 -3.39 6.61 1.12
CA VAL A 32 -4.68 7.27 0.87
C VAL A 32 -5.83 6.29 1.14
N LEU A 33 -5.71 5.03 0.73
CA LEU A 33 -6.73 4.01 1.00
C LEU A 33 -6.84 3.68 2.49
N GLU A 34 -5.73 3.64 3.24
CA GLU A 34 -5.75 3.47 4.70
C GLU A 34 -6.49 4.62 5.40
N ILE A 35 -6.24 5.85 4.94
CA ILE A 35 -6.92 7.05 5.46
C ILE A 35 -8.42 6.98 5.14
N ILE A 36 -8.79 6.61 3.90
CA ILE A 36 -10.19 6.43 3.51
C ILE A 36 -10.85 5.33 4.34
N ASN A 37 -10.16 4.21 4.60
CA ASN A 37 -10.68 3.15 5.45
C ASN A 37 -10.98 3.66 6.87
N THR A 38 -10.05 4.43 7.45
CA THR A 38 -10.24 5.05 8.77
C THR A 38 -11.40 6.05 8.78
N ILE A 39 -11.57 6.83 7.70
CA ILE A 39 -12.72 7.74 7.53
C ILE A 39 -14.03 6.95 7.51
N ILE A 40 -14.10 5.87 6.73
CA ILE A 40 -15.28 5.02 6.64
C ILE A 40 -15.60 4.40 8.00
N GLU A 41 -14.61 3.84 8.69
CA GLU A 41 -14.79 3.29 10.04
C GLU A 41 -15.36 4.32 11.00
N ASN A 42 -14.79 5.53 11.05
CA ASN A 42 -15.24 6.61 11.92
C ASN A 42 -16.66 7.11 11.57
N ILE A 43 -17.00 7.22 10.28
CA ILE A 43 -18.35 7.60 9.85
C ILE A 43 -19.35 6.54 10.29
N MET A 44 -19.03 5.25 10.12
CA MET A 44 -19.94 4.17 10.51
C MET A 44 -20.14 4.10 12.02
N ASP A 45 -19.07 4.28 12.81
CA ASP A 45 -19.15 4.31 14.29
C ASP A 45 -19.91 5.53 14.81
N PHE A 46 -19.84 6.65 14.07
CA PHE A 46 -20.64 7.82 14.37
C PHE A 46 -22.14 7.61 14.08
N LEU A 47 -22.47 6.95 12.97
CA LEU A 47 -23.86 6.72 12.54
C LEU A 47 -24.59 5.65 13.35
N CYS A 48 -23.89 4.63 13.85
CA CYS A 48 -24.50 3.57 14.65
C CYS A 48 -23.55 3.11 15.76
N LYS A 49 -23.96 3.32 17.00
CA LYS A 49 -23.20 2.90 18.19
C LYS A 49 -23.43 1.43 18.55
N ASP A 50 -24.53 0.85 18.09
CA ASP A 50 -24.88 -0.54 18.34
C ASP A 50 -24.39 -1.44 17.20
N TYR A 51 -24.17 -2.72 17.51
CA TYR A 51 -23.74 -3.70 16.51
C TYR A 51 -24.77 -3.82 15.38
N ASN A 52 -24.32 -3.59 14.15
CA ASN A 52 -25.13 -3.74 12.94
C ASN A 52 -24.38 -4.56 11.88
N LEU A 53 -25.00 -5.63 11.40
CA LEU A 53 -24.42 -6.52 10.39
C LEU A 53 -24.02 -5.78 9.10
N ASN A 54 -24.83 -4.80 8.67
CA ASN A 54 -24.54 -4.02 7.46
C ASN A 54 -23.30 -3.16 7.63
N ILE A 55 -23.09 -2.59 8.81
CA ILE A 55 -21.90 -1.79 9.11
C ILE A 55 -20.66 -2.67 9.13
N LYS A 56 -20.76 -3.86 9.70
CA LYS A 56 -19.67 -4.83 9.65
C LYS A 56 -19.27 -5.13 8.20
N ILE A 57 -20.24 -5.40 7.33
CA ILE A 57 -19.98 -5.66 5.90
C ILE A 57 -19.30 -4.45 5.23
N ILE A 58 -19.74 -3.23 5.52
CA ILE A 58 -19.11 -2.00 4.98
C ILE A 58 -17.65 -1.87 5.42
N LYS A 59 -17.36 -2.08 6.72
CA LYS A 59 -15.99 -2.03 7.25
C LYS A 59 -15.12 -3.14 6.67
N ASP A 60 -15.66 -4.35 6.53
CA ASP A 60 -14.96 -5.49 5.94
C ASP A 60 -14.63 -5.24 4.46
N MET A 61 -15.55 -4.64 3.69
CA MET A 61 -15.28 -4.27 2.29
C MET A 61 -14.22 -3.17 2.18
N SER A 62 -14.27 -2.18 3.08
CA SER A 62 -13.33 -1.06 3.12
C SER A 62 -11.90 -1.54 3.42
N SER A 63 -11.72 -2.36 4.46
CA SER A 63 -10.43 -2.98 4.78
C SER A 63 -9.97 -3.96 3.68
N GLY A 64 -10.90 -4.63 3.00
CA GLY A 64 -10.62 -5.43 1.81
C GLY A 64 -10.00 -4.62 0.67
N ALA A 65 -10.47 -3.38 0.43
CA ALA A 65 -9.89 -2.50 -0.59
C ALA A 65 -8.44 -2.10 -0.28
N VAL A 66 -8.15 -1.81 1.00
CA VAL A 66 -6.78 -1.57 1.47
C VAL A 66 -5.91 -2.79 1.20
N LEU A 67 -6.37 -3.99 1.56
CA LEU A 67 -5.62 -5.23 1.38
C LEU A 67 -5.25 -5.47 -0.09
N VAL A 68 -6.21 -5.29 -1.01
CA VAL A 68 -5.96 -5.42 -2.45
C VAL A 68 -4.90 -4.41 -2.91
N SER A 69 -4.98 -3.17 -2.45
CA SER A 69 -3.99 -2.14 -2.81
C SER A 69 -2.58 -2.45 -2.30
N ALA A 70 -2.47 -2.94 -1.06
CA ALA A 70 -1.20 -3.35 -0.47
C ALA A 70 -0.60 -4.53 -1.22
N PHE A 71 -1.43 -5.51 -1.60
CA PHE A 71 -1.00 -6.67 -2.38
C PHE A 71 -0.45 -6.26 -3.76
N ILE A 72 -1.15 -5.38 -4.48
CA ILE A 72 -0.66 -4.86 -5.78
C ILE A 72 0.63 -4.05 -5.59
N SER A 73 0.74 -3.24 -4.54
CA SER A 73 1.97 -2.49 -4.23
C SER A 73 3.18 -3.42 -4.04
N VAL A 74 3.00 -4.57 -3.37
CA VAL A 74 4.06 -5.58 -3.21
C VAL A 74 4.46 -6.18 -4.56
N ILE A 75 3.49 -6.55 -5.40
CA ILE A 75 3.78 -7.10 -6.75
C ILE A 75 4.57 -6.10 -7.58
N VAL A 76 4.16 -4.83 -7.60
CA VAL A 76 4.88 -3.78 -8.34
C VAL A 76 6.30 -3.60 -7.80
N GLY A 77 6.47 -3.63 -6.48
CA GLY A 77 7.79 -3.61 -5.86
C GLY A 77 8.67 -4.77 -6.31
N LEU A 78 8.15 -6.01 -6.29
CA LEU A 78 8.88 -7.19 -6.74
C LEU A 78 9.29 -7.10 -8.22
N LEU A 79 8.39 -6.62 -9.09
CA LEU A 79 8.68 -6.45 -10.52
C LEU A 79 9.83 -5.48 -10.78
N ILE A 80 9.97 -4.45 -9.95
CA ILE A 80 11.05 -3.47 -10.06
C ILE A 80 12.35 -3.99 -9.42
N PHE A 81 12.28 -4.56 -8.22
CA PHE A 81 13.47 -4.94 -7.45
C PHE A 81 14.10 -6.27 -7.90
N ILE A 82 13.33 -7.29 -8.31
CA ILE A 82 13.88 -8.59 -8.74
C ILE A 82 14.92 -8.47 -9.87
N PRO A 83 14.64 -7.79 -11.01
CA PRO A 83 15.63 -7.69 -12.08
C PRO A 83 16.87 -6.92 -11.64
N LYS A 84 16.72 -5.87 -10.83
CA LYS A 84 17.84 -5.09 -10.28
C LYS A 84 18.74 -5.94 -9.37
N ILE A 85 18.15 -6.78 -8.52
CA ILE A 85 18.88 -7.69 -7.63
C ILE A 85 19.65 -8.73 -8.45
N LEU A 86 19.02 -9.33 -9.47
CA LEU A 86 19.66 -10.32 -10.34
C LEU A 86 20.86 -9.74 -11.11
N VAL A 87 20.74 -8.49 -11.58
CA VAL A 87 21.86 -7.81 -12.25
C VAL A 87 23.02 -7.56 -11.28
N ILE A 88 22.75 -7.13 -10.04
CA ILE A 88 23.80 -6.82 -9.06
C ILE A 88 24.48 -8.08 -8.50
N VAL A 89 23.76 -9.19 -8.38
CA VAL A 89 24.27 -10.46 -7.82
C VAL A 89 24.86 -11.38 -8.91
N GLY A 90 24.54 -11.12 -10.18
CA GLY A 90 25.01 -11.89 -11.33
C GLY A 90 26.41 -11.53 -11.85
N ASP A 91 27.00 -10.44 -11.34
CA ASP A 91 28.41 -10.06 -11.50
C ASP A 91 29.23 -10.46 -10.24
#